data_AF-A0A914MIK5-F1
#
_entry.id   AF-A0A914MIK5-F1
#
_cell.length_a   1.000
_cell.length_b   1.000
_cell.length_c   1.000
_cell.angle_alpha   90.00
_cell.angle_beta   90.00
_cell.angle_gamma   90.00
#
_symmetry.space_group_name_H-M   'P 1'
#
loop_
_entity.id
_entity.type
_entity.pdbx_description
1 polymer ?
#
loop_
_entity_poly.entity_id
_entity_poly.type
_entity_poly.pdbx_seq_one_letter_code
_entity_poly.pdbx_strand_id
1 'polypeptide(L)'
;MNEHGKQIRLPKKAEKVKNKTPAPVQITAEQLLREAKERELETVPPPPKVRITDPEELAEYHRKKRKEFEDNIRKNKMQLANWIKYAKWEESVGELQRSRSIFERGLDIDHRNITVWLQYAEMEMRNKQINHARNIWDRAVSILPRATQFWLKFTYMEELVGNVPGARQVFERWMEWEPDEQAWNTFINFEMRYKEIDRARNIYQRFLHVHGHDFRNWVRYARFEERNGSIDNARAVFEQMLEFFGEDGMNEQMLVAFAHFEERQKEFERARIIYQYGLGYGLS
;
A
#
# COMPACT_ATOMS: atom_id res chain seq x y z
N MET A 1 39.16 -95.45 -2.69
CA MET A 1 40.23 -94.54 -3.14
C MET A 1 39.80 -93.15 -2.75
N ASN A 2 40.55 -92.53 -1.83
CA ASN A 2 40.29 -91.21 -1.28
C ASN A 2 40.87 -90.15 -2.22
N GLU A 3 40.06 -89.24 -2.74
CA GLU A 3 40.55 -87.98 -3.31
C GLU A 3 39.85 -86.82 -2.61
N HIS A 4 40.54 -86.28 -1.60
CA HIS A 4 40.16 -85.06 -0.92
C HIS A 4 40.37 -83.88 -1.87
N GLY A 5 39.28 -83.36 -2.45
CA GLY A 5 39.28 -82.06 -3.12
C GLY A 5 39.65 -80.95 -2.14
N LYS A 6 40.90 -80.49 -2.19
CA LYS A 6 41.37 -79.34 -1.41
C LYS A 6 40.63 -78.08 -1.87
N GLN A 7 39.73 -77.60 -1.03
CA GLN A 7 39.05 -76.32 -1.20
C GLN A 7 40.08 -75.19 -1.04
N ILE A 8 40.49 -74.57 -2.15
CA ILE A 8 41.43 -73.43 -2.15
C ILE A 8 40.69 -72.24 -1.54
N ARG A 9 40.99 -71.92 -0.28
CA ARG A 9 40.50 -70.70 0.39
C ARG A 9 41.22 -69.49 -0.21
N LEU A 10 40.53 -68.70 -1.02
CA LEU A 10 40.96 -67.35 -1.40
C LEU A 10 41.23 -66.52 -0.13
N PRO A 11 42.34 -65.76 -0.04
CA PRO A 11 42.63 -64.99 1.15
C PRO A 11 41.55 -63.92 1.37
N LYS A 12 41.07 -63.79 2.61
CA LYS A 12 40.21 -62.68 3.04
C LYS A 12 40.84 -61.38 2.56
N LYS A 13 40.10 -60.54 1.82
CA LYS A 13 40.56 -59.19 1.41
C LYS A 13 41.27 -58.55 2.60
N ALA A 14 42.59 -58.34 2.49
CA ALA A 14 43.38 -57.72 3.54
C ALA A 14 42.70 -56.40 3.96
N GLU A 15 42.46 -56.23 5.26
CA GLU A 15 41.97 -54.96 5.79
C GLU A 15 42.96 -53.88 5.36
N LYS A 16 42.49 -52.93 4.54
CA LYS A 16 43.33 -51.80 4.13
C LYS A 16 43.84 -51.10 5.39
N VAL A 17 45.15 -51.11 5.60
CA VAL A 17 45.81 -50.38 6.69
C VAL A 17 45.43 -48.90 6.52
N LYS A 18 44.63 -48.38 7.46
CA LYS A 18 44.18 -46.98 7.41
C LYS A 18 45.35 -46.09 7.81
N ASN A 19 45.77 -45.21 6.92
CA ASN A 19 46.76 -44.20 7.23
C ASN A 19 46.16 -43.19 8.24
N LYS A 20 46.82 -43.00 9.38
CA LYS A 20 46.41 -42.08 10.45
C LYS A 20 47.16 -40.73 10.43
N THR A 21 47.92 -40.45 9.37
CA THR A 21 48.52 -39.12 9.18
C THR A 21 47.46 -38.02 9.15
N PRO A 22 47.74 -36.82 9.67
CA PRO A 22 46.79 -35.71 9.64
C PRO A 22 46.36 -35.39 8.21
N ALA A 23 45.05 -35.27 7.99
CA ALA A 23 44.50 -34.90 6.69
C ALA A 23 44.87 -33.44 6.35
N PRO A 24 45.22 -33.14 5.09
CA PRO A 24 45.60 -31.79 4.67
C PRO A 24 44.41 -30.82 4.68
N VAL A 25 43.19 -31.33 4.52
CA VAL A 25 41.95 -30.56 4.59
C VAL A 25 41.12 -31.07 5.75
N GLN A 26 40.81 -30.19 6.70
CA GLN A 26 39.93 -30.49 7.81
C GLN A 26 38.48 -30.26 7.35
N ILE A 27 37.62 -31.23 7.62
CA ILE A 27 36.19 -31.12 7.32
C ILE A 27 35.61 -30.01 8.20
N THR A 28 35.11 -28.95 7.58
CA THR A 28 34.48 -27.83 8.29
C THR A 28 32.96 -28.02 8.35
N ALA A 29 32.33 -27.36 9.33
CA ALA A 29 30.86 -27.35 9.43
C ALA A 29 30.20 -26.78 8.16
N GLU A 30 30.83 -25.80 7.52
CA GLU A 30 30.35 -25.23 6.25
C GLU A 30 30.33 -26.26 5.12
N GLN A 31 31.38 -27.08 5.00
CA GLN A 31 31.47 -28.12 3.98
C GLN A 31 30.35 -29.16 4.15
N LEU A 32 30.07 -29.57 5.39
CA LEU A 32 28.97 -30.48 5.71
C LEU A 32 27.61 -29.88 5.35
N LEU A 33 27.38 -28.60 5.67
CA LEU A 33 26.13 -27.91 5.33
C LEU A 33 25.96 -27.71 3.82
N ARG A 34 27.03 -27.42 3.10
CA ARG A 34 27.01 -27.30 1.64
C ARG A 34 26.65 -28.63 0.97
N GLU A 35 27.32 -29.71 1.37
CA GLU A 35 27.06 -31.04 0.85
C GLU A 35 25.66 -31.55 1.23
N ALA A 36 25.16 -31.20 2.43
CA ALA A 36 23.80 -31.50 2.82
C ALA A 36 22.76 -30.75 1.97
N LYS A 37 23.02 -29.48 1.65
CA LYS A 37 22.15 -28.67 0.78
C LYS A 37 22.17 -29.18 -0.67
N GLU A 38 23.33 -29.51 -1.21
CA GLU A 38 23.49 -30.01 -2.60
C GLU A 38 22.79 -31.36 -2.84
N ARG A 39 22.60 -32.16 -1.78
CA ARG A 39 21.85 -33.41 -1.90
C ARG A 39 20.36 -33.21 -2.17
N GLU A 40 19.81 -32.03 -1.87
CA GLU A 40 18.42 -31.63 -2.16
C GLU A 40 17.36 -32.72 -1.91
N LEU A 41 17.52 -33.54 -0.86
CA LEU A 41 16.72 -34.77 -0.67
C LEU A 41 15.22 -34.50 -0.49
N GLU A 42 14.84 -33.28 -0.11
CA GLU A 42 13.46 -32.85 0.13
C GLU A 42 12.87 -32.08 -1.07
N THR A 43 13.66 -31.74 -2.09
CA THR A 43 13.12 -31.04 -3.26
C THR A 43 12.36 -32.03 -4.14
N VAL A 44 11.05 -31.84 -4.22
CA VAL A 44 10.23 -32.64 -5.12
C VAL A 44 10.52 -32.18 -6.56
N PRO A 45 10.82 -33.11 -7.49
CA PRO A 45 11.03 -32.72 -8.88
C PRO A 45 9.77 -32.03 -9.43
N PRO A 46 9.93 -31.01 -10.30
CA PRO A 46 8.77 -30.33 -10.87
C PRO A 46 7.92 -31.33 -11.68
N PRO A 47 6.59 -31.14 -11.70
CA PRO A 47 5.71 -32.01 -12.47
C PRO A 47 6.06 -31.95 -13.97
N PRO A 48 5.85 -33.05 -14.73
CA PRO A 48 6.11 -33.08 -16.15
C PRO A 48 5.23 -32.05 -16.89
N LYS A 49 5.79 -31.37 -17.88
CA LYS A 49 5.06 -30.39 -18.71
C LYS A 49 4.11 -31.13 -19.65
N VAL A 50 2.82 -31.16 -19.31
CA VAL A 50 1.75 -31.72 -20.17
C VAL A 50 1.21 -30.61 -21.08
N ARG A 51 1.13 -30.86 -22.38
CA ARG A 51 0.47 -29.96 -23.33
C ARG A 51 -1.00 -30.36 -23.40
N ILE A 52 -1.89 -29.42 -23.08
CA ILE A 52 -3.34 -29.62 -23.14
C ILE A 52 -3.77 -29.38 -24.58
N THR A 53 -4.38 -30.37 -25.22
CA THR A 53 -4.84 -30.27 -26.63
C THR A 53 -6.34 -30.11 -26.72
N ASP A 54 -7.08 -30.77 -25.83
CA ASP A 54 -8.54 -30.86 -25.94
C ASP A 54 -9.27 -29.98 -24.92
N PRO A 55 -10.44 -29.41 -25.27
CA PRO A 55 -11.27 -28.65 -24.34
C PRO A 55 -11.70 -29.46 -23.10
N GLU A 56 -11.87 -30.78 -23.25
CA GLU A 56 -12.22 -31.69 -22.16
C GLU A 56 -11.06 -31.85 -21.17
N GLU A 57 -9.83 -32.00 -21.66
CA GLU A 57 -8.62 -32.03 -20.83
C GLU A 57 -8.42 -30.71 -20.08
N LEU A 58 -8.71 -29.57 -20.73
CA LEU A 58 -8.67 -28.25 -20.09
C LEU A 58 -9.70 -28.16 -18.96
N ALA A 59 -10.91 -28.67 -19.18
CA ALA A 59 -11.97 -28.69 -18.17
C ALA A 59 -11.59 -29.60 -16.99
N GLU A 60 -10.97 -30.76 -17.23
CA GLU A 60 -10.47 -31.63 -16.17
C GLU A 60 -9.34 -30.96 -15.37
N TYR A 61 -8.39 -30.30 -16.05
CA TYR A 61 -7.35 -29.51 -15.41
C TYR A 61 -7.95 -28.42 -14.52
N HIS A 62 -8.91 -27.65 -15.02
CA HIS A 62 -9.63 -26.64 -14.24
C HIS A 62 -10.34 -27.27 -13.03
N ARG A 63 -11.01 -28.42 -13.20
CA ARG A 63 -11.71 -29.12 -12.11
C ARG A 63 -10.75 -29.57 -11.02
N LYS A 64 -9.60 -30.15 -11.41
CA LYS A 64 -8.56 -30.59 -10.47
C LYS A 64 -7.97 -29.42 -9.70
N LYS A 65 -7.67 -28.30 -10.37
CA LYS A 65 -7.16 -27.08 -9.73
C LYS A 65 -8.17 -26.43 -8.79
N ARG A 66 -9.44 -26.34 -9.20
CA ARG A 66 -10.52 -25.84 -8.33
C ARG A 66 -10.66 -26.69 -7.07
N LYS A 67 -10.62 -28.01 -7.20
CA LYS A 67 -10.66 -28.92 -6.05
C LYS A 67 -9.49 -28.68 -5.10
N GLU A 68 -8.28 -28.53 -5.62
CA GLU A 68 -7.08 -28.21 -4.83
C GLU A 68 -7.26 -26.89 -4.03
N PHE A 69 -7.75 -25.84 -4.68
CA PHE A 69 -8.02 -24.56 -4.00
C PHE A 69 -9.13 -24.65 -2.95
N GLU A 70 -10.26 -25.28 -3.28
CA GLU A 70 -11.38 -25.44 -2.34
C GLU A 70 -11.00 -26.32 -1.14
N ASP A 71 -10.21 -27.38 -1.34
CA ASP A 71 -9.72 -28.21 -0.24
C ASP A 71 -8.74 -27.42 0.65
N ASN A 72 -7.89 -26.57 0.07
CA ASN A 72 -7.00 -25.68 0.81
C ASN A 72 -7.77 -24.61 1.60
N ILE A 73 -8.82 -24.04 1.02
CA ILE A 73 -9.72 -23.10 1.68
C ILE A 73 -10.50 -23.77 2.80
N ARG A 74 -10.97 -25.02 2.60
CA ARG A 74 -11.67 -25.78 3.63
C ARG A 74 -10.77 -26.08 4.83
N LYS A 75 -9.49 -26.40 4.60
CA LYS A 75 -8.50 -26.59 5.66
C LYS A 75 -8.19 -25.29 6.40
N ASN A 76 -7.98 -24.21 5.67
CA ASN A 76 -7.50 -22.93 6.21
C ASN A 76 -8.42 -21.76 5.81
N LYS A 77 -9.64 -21.74 6.36
CA LYS A 77 -10.68 -20.78 5.98
C LYS A 77 -10.30 -19.31 6.26
N MET A 78 -9.58 -19.06 7.36
CA MET A 78 -9.17 -17.70 7.78
C MET A 78 -7.98 -17.15 6.99
N GLN A 79 -7.27 -18.00 6.24
CA GLN A 79 -6.10 -17.56 5.46
C GLN A 79 -6.56 -16.92 4.15
N LEU A 80 -6.85 -15.61 4.17
CA LEU A 80 -7.34 -14.84 3.02
C LEU A 80 -6.40 -14.84 1.81
N ALA A 81 -5.10 -15.10 2.02
CA ALA A 81 -4.16 -15.30 0.93
C ALA A 81 -4.56 -16.46 -0.01
N ASN A 82 -5.21 -17.52 0.52
CA ASN A 82 -5.68 -18.65 -0.29
C ASN A 82 -6.87 -18.24 -1.17
N TRP A 83 -7.78 -17.43 -0.62
CA TRP A 83 -8.90 -16.84 -1.36
C TRP A 83 -8.42 -15.95 -2.50
N ILE A 84 -7.46 -15.05 -2.23
CA ILE A 84 -6.87 -14.16 -3.23
C ILE A 84 -6.16 -14.96 -4.33
N LYS A 85 -5.37 -15.98 -3.97
CA LYS A 85 -4.70 -16.86 -4.95
C LYS A 85 -5.71 -17.57 -5.84
N TYR A 86 -6.79 -18.10 -5.25
CA TYR A 86 -7.82 -18.80 -6.01
C TYR A 86 -8.56 -17.85 -6.97
N ALA A 87 -8.96 -16.67 -6.49
CA ALA A 87 -9.62 -15.66 -7.32
C ALA A 87 -8.73 -15.16 -8.47
N LYS A 88 -7.45 -14.88 -8.21
CA LYS A 88 -6.47 -14.53 -9.26
C LYS A 88 -6.29 -15.62 -10.31
N TRP A 89 -6.37 -16.89 -9.89
CA TRP A 89 -6.29 -18.00 -10.83
C TRP A 89 -7.55 -18.07 -11.71
N GLU A 90 -8.76 -17.93 -11.16
CA GLU A 90 -9.98 -17.85 -11.99
C GLU A 90 -10.00 -16.61 -12.89
N GLU A 91 -9.43 -15.48 -12.45
CA GLU A 91 -9.19 -14.30 -13.31
C GLU A 91 -8.27 -14.66 -14.49
N SER A 92 -7.17 -15.39 -14.26
CA SER A 92 -6.26 -15.82 -15.33
C SER A 92 -6.89 -16.80 -16.32
N VAL A 93 -7.92 -17.53 -15.90
CA VAL A 93 -8.72 -18.42 -16.76
C VAL A 93 -9.76 -17.64 -17.56
N GLY A 94 -10.08 -16.41 -17.16
CA GLY A 94 -11.12 -15.56 -17.78
C GLY A 94 -12.51 -15.72 -17.15
N GLU A 95 -12.64 -16.51 -16.09
CA GLU A 95 -13.90 -16.82 -15.41
C GLU A 95 -14.21 -15.77 -14.32
N LEU A 96 -14.48 -14.54 -14.76
CA LEU A 96 -14.66 -13.39 -13.86
C LEU A 96 -15.81 -13.58 -12.87
N GLN A 97 -16.90 -14.21 -13.29
CA GLN A 97 -18.06 -14.42 -12.42
C GLN A 97 -17.75 -15.35 -11.24
N ARG A 98 -16.90 -16.37 -11.46
CA ARG A 98 -16.42 -17.24 -10.39
C ARG A 98 -15.47 -16.49 -9.47
N SER A 99 -14.56 -15.71 -10.04
CA SER A 99 -13.65 -14.86 -9.27
C SER A 99 -14.40 -13.91 -8.33
N ARG A 100 -15.47 -13.25 -8.82
CA ARG A 100 -16.38 -12.42 -8.00
C ARG A 100 -16.97 -13.22 -6.84
N SER A 101 -17.53 -14.40 -7.12
CA SER A 101 -18.11 -15.25 -6.08
C SER A 101 -17.09 -15.65 -5.01
N ILE A 102 -15.84 -15.89 -5.39
CA ILE A 102 -14.75 -16.22 -4.45
C ILE A 102 -14.39 -15.00 -3.59
N PHE A 103 -14.30 -13.81 -4.19
CA PHE A 103 -14.06 -12.58 -3.43
C PHE A 103 -15.19 -12.26 -2.45
N GLU A 104 -16.45 -12.35 -2.87
CA GLU A 104 -17.60 -12.14 -1.98
C GLU A 104 -17.60 -13.16 -0.83
N ARG A 105 -17.37 -14.45 -1.11
CA ARG A 105 -17.20 -15.48 -0.07
C ARG A 105 -16.02 -15.17 0.88
N GLY A 106 -14.95 -14.58 0.38
CA GLY A 106 -13.81 -14.15 1.18
C GLY A 106 -14.17 -12.97 2.10
N LEU A 107 -14.95 -12.01 1.59
CA LEU A 107 -15.48 -10.88 2.36
C LEU A 107 -16.50 -11.32 3.40
N ASP A 108 -17.31 -12.35 3.14
CA ASP A 108 -18.23 -12.93 4.13
C ASP A 108 -17.50 -13.50 5.36
N ILE A 109 -16.23 -13.89 5.19
CA ILE A 109 -15.39 -14.42 6.27
C ILE A 109 -14.74 -13.30 7.06
N ASP A 110 -14.12 -12.35 6.35
CA ASP A 110 -13.49 -11.19 6.94
C ASP A 110 -13.65 -9.97 6.05
N HIS A 111 -14.75 -9.26 6.27
CA HIS A 111 -15.09 -8.02 5.58
C HIS A 111 -14.21 -6.83 6.02
N ARG A 112 -13.41 -6.99 7.09
CA ARG A 112 -12.49 -5.95 7.58
C ARG A 112 -11.14 -5.99 6.89
N ASN A 113 -10.83 -7.09 6.20
CA ASN A 113 -9.55 -7.22 5.53
C ASN A 113 -9.45 -6.32 4.30
N ILE A 114 -8.59 -5.33 4.40
CA ILE A 114 -8.39 -4.34 3.34
C ILE A 114 -7.85 -4.96 2.06
N THR A 115 -6.90 -5.89 2.17
CA THR A 115 -6.24 -6.47 1.00
C THR A 115 -7.23 -7.19 0.09
N VAL A 116 -8.25 -7.84 0.65
CA VAL A 116 -9.29 -8.51 -0.14
C VAL A 116 -10.09 -7.49 -0.97
N TRP A 117 -10.53 -6.39 -0.36
CA TRP A 117 -11.22 -5.30 -1.06
C TRP A 117 -10.37 -4.70 -2.19
N LEU A 118 -9.09 -4.42 -1.91
CA LEU A 118 -8.16 -3.88 -2.90
C LEU A 118 -8.00 -4.83 -4.08
N GLN A 119 -7.73 -6.12 -3.82
CA GLN A 119 -7.53 -7.09 -4.88
C GLN A 119 -8.80 -7.33 -5.71
N TYR A 120 -9.98 -7.28 -5.08
CA TYR A 120 -11.26 -7.44 -5.75
C TYR A 120 -11.57 -6.25 -6.68
N ALA A 121 -11.44 -5.02 -6.17
CA ALA A 121 -11.67 -3.83 -6.98
C ALA A 121 -10.62 -3.71 -8.11
N GLU A 122 -9.35 -4.01 -7.84
CA GLU A 122 -8.30 -4.03 -8.85
C GLU A 122 -8.54 -5.07 -9.95
N MET A 123 -9.10 -6.23 -9.61
CA MET A 123 -9.51 -7.23 -10.61
C MET A 123 -10.59 -6.68 -11.54
N GLU A 124 -11.65 -6.05 -11.02
CA GLU A 124 -12.69 -5.46 -11.88
C GLU A 124 -12.13 -4.33 -12.76
N MET A 125 -11.21 -3.52 -12.22
CA MET A 125 -10.54 -2.46 -12.99
C MET A 125 -9.69 -3.03 -14.14
N ARG A 126 -8.88 -4.07 -13.90
CA ARG A 126 -8.09 -4.74 -14.96
C ARG A 126 -8.96 -5.29 -16.07
N ASN A 127 -10.12 -5.81 -15.73
CA ASN A 127 -11.09 -6.39 -16.66
C ASN A 127 -12.06 -5.36 -17.27
N LYS A 128 -11.80 -4.05 -17.06
CA LYS A 128 -12.58 -2.92 -17.62
C LYS A 128 -14.03 -2.86 -17.15
N GLN A 129 -14.36 -3.47 -16.01
CA GLN A 129 -15.70 -3.49 -15.43
C GLN A 129 -15.90 -2.33 -14.45
N ILE A 130 -15.96 -1.11 -14.99
CA ILE A 130 -15.92 0.14 -14.20
C ILE A 130 -17.09 0.23 -13.21
N ASN A 131 -18.32 -0.10 -13.63
CA ASN A 131 -19.50 -0.01 -12.76
C ASN A 131 -19.43 -0.99 -11.59
N HIS A 132 -18.88 -2.19 -11.81
CA HIS A 132 -18.67 -3.15 -10.73
C HIS A 132 -17.60 -2.63 -9.75
N ALA A 133 -16.49 -2.12 -10.27
CA ALA A 133 -15.45 -1.50 -9.44
C ALA A 133 -16.00 -0.34 -8.59
N ARG A 134 -16.84 0.54 -9.16
CA ARG A 134 -17.53 1.61 -8.41
C ARG A 134 -18.36 1.09 -7.25
N ASN A 135 -19.19 0.08 -7.50
CA ASN A 135 -20.03 -0.52 -6.46
C ASN A 135 -19.18 -1.16 -5.35
N ILE A 136 -18.06 -1.78 -5.70
CA ILE A 136 -17.13 -2.37 -4.73
C ILE A 136 -16.47 -1.27 -3.89
N TRP A 137 -15.98 -0.18 -4.51
CA TRP A 137 -15.38 0.92 -3.78
C TRP A 137 -16.37 1.63 -2.86
N ASP A 138 -17.60 1.88 -3.34
CA ASP A 138 -18.66 2.50 -2.55
C ASP A 138 -19.03 1.65 -1.32
N ARG A 139 -19.13 0.32 -1.50
CA ARG A 139 -19.29 -0.63 -0.38
C ARG A 139 -18.09 -0.61 0.57
N ALA A 140 -16.87 -0.66 0.05
CA ALA A 140 -15.65 -0.70 0.85
C ALA A 140 -15.53 0.54 1.75
N VAL A 141 -15.79 1.72 1.18
CA VAL A 141 -15.79 3.00 1.88
C VAL A 141 -16.91 3.09 2.91
N SER A 142 -18.10 2.58 2.60
CA SER A 142 -19.23 2.57 3.54
C SER A 142 -19.00 1.67 4.75
N ILE A 143 -18.33 0.52 4.57
CA ILE A 143 -18.03 -0.43 5.65
C ILE A 143 -16.81 0.01 6.47
N LEU A 144 -15.79 0.56 5.80
CA LEU A 144 -14.50 0.93 6.40
C LEU A 144 -14.12 2.39 6.05
N PRO A 145 -14.85 3.39 6.57
CA PRO A 145 -14.63 4.79 6.21
C PRO A 145 -13.29 5.34 6.70
N ARG A 146 -12.69 4.75 7.74
CA ARG A 146 -11.37 5.15 8.25
C ARG A 146 -10.20 4.66 7.40
N ALA A 147 -10.44 3.80 6.41
CA ALA A 147 -9.39 3.26 5.56
C ALA A 147 -9.07 4.25 4.41
N THR A 148 -8.18 5.20 4.65
CA THR A 148 -7.72 6.22 3.69
C THR A 148 -7.36 5.67 2.30
N GLN A 149 -6.75 4.48 2.25
CA GLN A 149 -6.37 3.85 0.99
C GLN A 149 -7.55 3.56 0.03
N PHE A 150 -8.75 3.30 0.56
CA PHE A 150 -9.93 3.08 -0.28
C PHE A 150 -10.35 4.38 -0.95
N TRP A 151 -10.42 5.47 -0.19
CA TRP A 151 -10.74 6.79 -0.73
C TRP A 151 -9.74 7.23 -1.79
N LEU A 152 -8.44 7.07 -1.53
CA LEU A 152 -7.38 7.42 -2.50
C LEU A 152 -7.48 6.61 -3.79
N LYS A 153 -7.71 5.28 -3.69
CA LYS A 153 -7.86 4.43 -4.87
C LYS A 153 -9.16 4.72 -5.62
N PHE A 154 -10.24 5.05 -4.91
CA PHE A 154 -11.54 5.35 -5.50
C PHE A 154 -11.52 6.69 -6.25
N THR A 155 -10.98 7.75 -5.65
CA THR A 155 -10.83 9.05 -6.32
C THR A 155 -9.88 8.96 -7.51
N TYR A 156 -8.78 8.23 -7.38
CA TYR A 156 -7.86 7.97 -8.49
C TYR A 156 -8.53 7.20 -9.64
N MET A 157 -9.39 6.21 -9.33
CA MET A 157 -10.16 5.51 -10.35
C MET A 157 -11.13 6.44 -11.08
N GLU A 158 -11.90 7.28 -10.37
CA GLU A 158 -12.82 8.22 -11.02
C GLU A 158 -12.08 9.24 -11.90
N GLU A 159 -10.89 9.69 -11.46
CA GLU A 159 -10.02 10.56 -12.25
C GLU A 159 -9.52 9.86 -13.53
N LEU A 160 -9.11 8.59 -13.45
CA LEU A 160 -8.71 7.80 -14.62
C LEU A 160 -9.85 7.58 -15.62
N VAL A 161 -11.08 7.45 -15.13
CA VAL A 161 -12.27 7.36 -15.99
C VAL A 161 -12.64 8.72 -16.60
N GLY A 162 -12.08 9.82 -16.09
CA GLY A 162 -12.38 11.18 -16.51
C GLY A 162 -13.64 11.77 -15.88
N ASN A 163 -14.20 11.11 -14.86
CA ASN A 163 -15.39 11.57 -14.15
C ASN A 163 -15.02 12.54 -13.02
N VAL A 164 -14.62 13.76 -13.39
CA VAL A 164 -14.23 14.81 -12.44
C VAL A 164 -15.34 15.14 -11.43
N PRO A 165 -16.63 15.29 -11.82
CA PRO A 165 -17.70 15.53 -10.85
C PRO A 165 -17.88 14.38 -9.86
N GLY A 166 -17.76 13.11 -10.31
CA GLY A 166 -17.83 11.95 -9.43
C GLY A 166 -16.67 11.89 -8.44
N ALA A 167 -15.44 12.15 -8.91
CA ALA A 167 -14.27 12.23 -8.04
C ALA A 167 -14.46 13.29 -6.94
N ARG A 168 -15.00 14.46 -7.28
CA ARG A 168 -15.35 15.50 -6.30
C ARG A 168 -16.37 15.04 -5.27
N GLN A 169 -17.43 14.36 -5.71
CA GLN A 169 -18.43 13.84 -4.78
C GLN A 169 -17.84 12.84 -3.78
N VAL A 170 -16.90 12.00 -4.25
CA VAL A 170 -16.16 11.08 -3.36
C VAL A 170 -15.27 11.83 -2.39
N PHE A 171 -14.55 12.87 -2.84
CA PHE A 171 -13.76 13.72 -1.94
C PHE A 171 -14.63 14.43 -0.90
N GLU A 172 -15.77 14.99 -1.28
CA GLU A 172 -16.69 15.65 -0.35
C GLU A 172 -17.19 14.67 0.73
N ARG A 173 -17.62 13.48 0.34
CA ARG A 173 -17.99 12.40 1.27
C ARG A 173 -16.82 12.00 2.17
N TRP A 174 -15.59 12.06 1.66
CA TRP A 174 -14.41 11.75 2.47
C TRP A 174 -14.16 12.82 3.53
N MET A 175 -14.32 14.10 3.19
CA MET A 175 -14.11 15.22 4.11
C MET A 175 -15.16 15.27 5.23
N GLU A 176 -16.35 14.70 5.05
CA GLU A 176 -17.34 14.52 6.13
C GLU A 176 -16.82 13.70 7.32
N TRP A 177 -15.82 12.83 7.09
CA TRP A 177 -15.20 12.02 8.14
C TRP A 177 -14.01 12.70 8.83
N GLU A 178 -13.72 13.97 8.50
CA GLU A 178 -12.60 14.74 9.02
C GLU A 178 -11.27 13.95 8.99
N PRO A 179 -10.82 13.52 7.79
CA PRO A 179 -9.66 12.66 7.66
C PRO A 179 -8.35 13.40 7.98
N ASP A 180 -7.25 12.65 7.93
CA ASP A 180 -5.92 13.17 8.18
C ASP A 180 -5.52 14.32 7.25
N GLU A 181 -4.50 15.08 7.64
CA GLU A 181 -3.98 16.18 6.84
C GLU A 181 -3.62 15.76 5.40
N GLN A 182 -3.13 14.53 5.22
CA GLN A 182 -2.75 14.02 3.90
C GLN A 182 -3.96 13.94 2.96
N ALA A 183 -5.14 13.54 3.46
CA ALA A 183 -6.37 13.50 2.69
C ALA A 183 -6.75 14.88 2.13
N TRP A 184 -6.73 15.92 2.98
CA TRP A 184 -7.00 17.29 2.57
C TRP A 184 -6.01 17.77 1.51
N ASN A 185 -4.72 17.49 1.70
CA ASN A 185 -3.69 17.81 0.71
C ASN A 185 -3.94 17.11 -0.64
N THR A 186 -4.43 15.86 -0.63
CA THR A 186 -4.76 15.16 -1.88
C THR A 186 -5.92 15.80 -2.62
N PHE A 187 -6.93 16.31 -1.90
CA PHE A 187 -8.08 16.99 -2.49
C PHE A 187 -7.70 18.37 -3.06
N ILE A 188 -6.87 19.13 -2.34
CA ILE A 188 -6.34 20.41 -2.81
C ILE A 188 -5.50 20.20 -4.07
N ASN A 189 -4.60 19.21 -4.05
CA ASN A 189 -3.80 18.87 -5.23
C ASN A 189 -4.66 18.42 -6.41
N PHE A 190 -5.81 17.80 -6.16
CA PHE A 190 -6.78 17.46 -7.20
C PHE A 190 -7.38 18.70 -7.86
N GLU A 191 -7.92 19.66 -7.10
CA GLU A 191 -8.46 20.90 -7.69
C GLU A 191 -7.37 21.74 -8.39
N MET A 192 -6.14 21.72 -7.88
CA MET A 192 -5.00 22.36 -8.52
C MET A 192 -4.64 21.77 -9.88
N ARG A 193 -4.82 20.45 -10.10
CA ARG A 193 -4.63 19.84 -11.42
C ARG A 193 -5.62 20.38 -12.46
N TYR A 194 -6.83 20.72 -12.03
CA TYR A 194 -7.89 21.29 -12.88
C TYR A 194 -7.90 22.83 -12.90
N LYS A 195 -6.94 23.48 -12.22
CA LYS A 195 -6.82 24.95 -12.11
C LYS A 195 -8.01 25.65 -11.46
N GLU A 196 -8.73 24.95 -10.59
CA GLU A 196 -9.88 25.50 -9.84
C GLU A 196 -9.41 26.13 -8.53
N ILE A 197 -8.76 27.29 -8.62
CA ILE A 197 -8.12 27.97 -7.48
C ILE A 197 -9.14 28.37 -6.41
N ASP A 198 -10.31 28.86 -6.81
CA ASP A 198 -11.34 29.31 -5.86
C ASP A 198 -11.94 28.16 -5.05
N ARG A 199 -12.05 26.97 -5.65
CA ARG A 199 -12.46 25.76 -4.92
C ARG A 199 -11.38 25.29 -3.97
N ALA A 200 -10.12 25.29 -4.41
CA ALA A 200 -9.00 24.97 -3.53
C ALA A 200 -8.93 25.90 -2.31
N ARG A 201 -9.25 27.20 -2.46
CA ARG A 201 -9.38 28.14 -1.33
C ARG A 201 -10.47 27.72 -0.33
N ASN A 202 -11.66 27.41 -0.83
CA ASN A 202 -12.76 26.95 0.04
C ASN A 202 -12.38 25.66 0.79
N ILE A 203 -11.64 24.76 0.14
CA ILE A 203 -11.13 23.53 0.77
C ILE A 203 -10.09 23.86 1.84
N TYR A 204 -9.18 24.80 1.59
CA TYR A 204 -8.22 25.25 2.61
C TYR A 204 -8.89 25.90 3.82
N GLN A 205 -9.93 26.71 3.62
CA GLN A 205 -10.69 27.29 4.72
C GLN A 205 -11.36 26.21 5.58
N ARG A 206 -11.98 25.19 4.95
CA ARG A 206 -12.53 24.03 5.65
C ARG A 206 -11.43 23.22 6.36
N PHE A 207 -10.28 23.04 5.71
CA PHE A 207 -9.14 22.34 6.29
C PHE A 207 -8.62 23.06 7.55
N LEU A 208 -8.57 24.39 7.54
CA LEU A 208 -8.20 25.20 8.71
C LEU A 208 -9.27 25.17 9.80
N HIS A 209 -10.55 25.01 9.45
CA HIS A 209 -11.59 24.84 10.48
C HIS A 209 -11.42 23.52 11.25
N VAL A 210 -11.08 22.43 10.55
CA VAL A 210 -10.92 21.09 11.16
C VAL A 210 -9.54 20.92 11.83
N HIS A 211 -8.47 21.35 11.16
CA HIS A 211 -7.08 21.15 11.57
C HIS A 211 -6.36 22.47 11.93
N GLY A 212 -7.10 23.49 12.36
CA GLY A 212 -6.58 24.84 12.62
C GLY A 212 -5.65 24.99 13.80
N HIS A 213 -5.58 23.98 14.68
CA HIS A 213 -4.70 23.99 15.85
C HIS A 213 -3.21 23.98 15.50
N ASP A 214 -2.84 23.48 14.31
CA ASP A 214 -1.45 23.49 13.87
C ASP A 214 -1.17 24.69 12.97
N PHE A 215 -0.29 25.56 13.45
CA PHE A 215 0.16 26.76 12.74
C PHE A 215 0.81 26.42 11.38
N ARG A 216 1.36 25.22 11.21
CA ARG A 216 1.95 24.76 9.95
C ARG A 216 0.92 24.69 8.83
N ASN A 217 -0.36 24.45 9.16
CA ASN A 217 -1.45 24.39 8.20
C ASN A 217 -1.78 25.78 7.64
N TRP A 218 -1.77 26.80 8.51
CA TRP A 218 -1.90 28.21 8.13
C TRP A 218 -0.77 28.67 7.21
N VAL A 219 0.49 28.34 7.57
CA VAL A 219 1.65 28.65 6.74
C VAL A 219 1.57 27.96 5.37
N ARG A 220 1.04 26.73 5.30
CA ARG A 220 0.81 26.05 4.01
C ARG A 220 -0.25 26.75 3.17
N TYR A 221 -1.35 27.21 3.77
CA TYR A 221 -2.37 27.97 3.05
C TYR A 221 -1.84 29.32 2.55
N ALA A 222 -1.08 30.04 3.36
CA ALA A 222 -0.45 31.29 2.93
C ALA A 222 0.55 31.08 1.78
N ARG A 223 1.39 30.02 1.85
CA ARG A 223 2.28 29.63 0.76
C ARG A 223 1.54 29.24 -0.53
N PHE A 224 0.33 28.70 -0.40
CA PHE A 224 -0.53 28.39 -1.54
C PHE A 224 -1.02 29.67 -2.22
N GLU A 225 -1.52 30.66 -1.46
CA GLU A 225 -1.93 31.96 -2.00
C GLU A 225 -0.74 32.73 -2.61
N GLU A 226 0.45 32.66 -1.98
CA GLU A 226 1.70 33.21 -2.52
C GLU A 226 2.01 32.65 -3.92
N ARG A 227 1.95 31.33 -4.09
CA ARG A 227 2.22 30.67 -5.37
C ARG A 227 1.21 31.02 -6.45
N ASN A 228 -0.03 31.29 -6.06
CA ASN A 228 -1.10 31.69 -6.96
C ASN A 228 -1.11 33.20 -7.24
N GLY A 229 -0.18 33.97 -6.66
CA GLY A 229 -0.01 35.41 -6.89
C GLY A 229 -0.99 36.31 -6.14
N SER A 230 -1.78 35.76 -5.21
CA SER A 230 -2.75 36.53 -4.42
C SER A 230 -2.17 36.94 -3.08
N ILE A 231 -1.27 37.94 -3.12
CA ILE A 231 -0.48 38.38 -1.96
C ILE A 231 -1.38 38.96 -0.84
N ASP A 232 -2.43 39.70 -1.21
CA ASP A 232 -3.35 40.28 -0.24
C ASP A 232 -4.12 39.21 0.53
N ASN A 233 -4.53 38.13 -0.15
CA ASN A 233 -5.15 36.98 0.50
C ASN A 233 -4.15 36.26 1.41
N ALA A 234 -2.91 36.06 0.96
CA ALA A 234 -1.87 35.45 1.79
C ALA A 234 -1.64 36.24 3.09
N ARG A 235 -1.66 37.57 3.02
CA ARG A 235 -1.58 38.44 4.20
C ARG A 235 -2.80 38.31 5.09
N ALA A 236 -4.01 38.34 4.51
CA ALA A 236 -5.25 38.14 5.26
C ALA A 236 -5.27 36.79 6.01
N VAL A 237 -4.69 35.73 5.42
CA VAL A 237 -4.55 34.42 6.06
C VAL A 237 -3.61 34.48 7.27
N PHE A 238 -2.49 35.19 7.18
CA PHE A 238 -1.60 35.40 8.32
C PHE A 238 -2.24 36.26 9.41
N GLU A 239 -3.01 37.28 9.05
CA GLU A 239 -3.76 38.09 10.02
C GLU A 239 -4.83 37.25 10.74
N GLN A 240 -5.61 36.46 10.00
CA GLN A 240 -6.59 35.52 10.56
C GLN A 240 -5.95 34.46 11.46
N MET A 241 -4.77 33.97 11.09
CA MET A 241 -3.99 33.05 11.91
C MET A 241 -3.65 33.68 13.26
N LEU A 242 -3.13 34.92 13.27
CA LEU A 242 -2.77 35.62 14.51
C LEU A 242 -4.01 35.89 15.38
N GLU A 243 -5.14 36.23 14.78
CA GLU A 243 -6.41 36.41 15.49
C GLU A 243 -6.92 35.09 16.09
N PHE A 244 -6.80 33.97 15.36
CA PHE A 244 -7.27 32.66 15.81
C PHE A 244 -6.49 32.11 17.02
N PHE A 245 -5.17 32.27 17.04
CA PHE A 245 -4.33 31.80 18.16
C PHE A 245 -4.38 32.75 19.37
N GLY A 246 -4.74 34.02 19.18
CA GLY A 246 -4.76 35.03 20.24
C GLY A 246 -3.40 35.27 20.87
N GLU A 247 -3.34 36.11 21.92
CA GLU A 247 -2.09 36.48 22.59
C GLU A 247 -1.43 35.31 23.34
N ASP A 248 -2.22 34.39 23.90
CA ASP A 248 -1.73 33.27 24.71
C ASP A 248 -1.19 32.08 23.89
N GLY A 249 -1.54 32.01 22.59
CA GLY A 249 -1.15 30.94 21.67
C GLY A 249 -0.05 31.33 20.67
N MET A 250 0.46 32.57 20.74
CA MET A 250 1.47 33.05 19.80
C MET A 250 2.82 32.37 20.03
N ASN A 251 3.23 31.57 19.05
CA ASN A 251 4.58 31.00 19.02
C ASN A 251 5.50 31.88 18.17
N GLU A 252 6.76 32.03 18.59
CA GLU A 252 7.81 32.74 17.85
C GLU A 252 7.91 32.25 16.39
N GLN A 253 7.74 30.95 16.16
CA GLN A 253 7.76 30.35 14.83
C GLN A 253 6.67 30.89 13.88
N MET A 254 5.52 31.31 14.41
CA MET A 254 4.43 31.91 13.62
C MET A 254 4.81 33.31 13.15
N LEU A 255 5.34 34.13 14.06
CA LEU A 255 5.78 35.49 13.78
C LEU A 255 6.98 35.49 12.81
N VAL A 256 7.92 34.57 12.98
CA VAL A 256 9.03 34.36 12.04
C VAL A 256 8.52 33.96 10.65
N ALA A 257 7.53 33.07 10.56
CA ALA A 257 6.95 32.68 9.28
C ALA A 257 6.27 33.86 8.57
N PHE A 258 5.57 34.72 9.32
CA PHE A 258 4.93 35.92 8.79
C PHE A 258 5.94 37.01 8.39
N ALA A 259 6.97 37.23 9.20
CA ALA A 259 8.03 38.19 8.88
C ALA A 259 8.83 37.77 7.64
N HIS A 260 9.15 36.47 7.51
CA HIS A 260 9.75 35.94 6.28
C HIS A 260 8.84 36.08 5.06
N PHE A 261 7.51 36.05 5.23
CA PHE A 261 6.58 36.34 4.14
C PHE A 261 6.67 37.80 3.69
N GLU A 262 6.60 38.77 4.61
CA GLU A 262 6.71 40.19 4.27
C GLU A 262 8.11 40.53 3.70
N GLU A 263 9.16 39.86 4.16
CA GLU A 263 10.51 39.95 3.57
C GLU A 263 10.54 39.50 2.10
N ARG A 264 9.85 38.39 1.76
CA ARG A 264 9.70 37.94 0.36
C ARG A 264 8.93 38.96 -0.49
N GLN A 265 7.98 39.68 0.11
CA GLN A 265 7.22 40.74 -0.56
C GLN A 265 7.95 42.10 -0.60
N LYS A 266 9.18 42.18 -0.05
CA LYS A 266 10.01 43.40 0.05
C LYS A 266 9.44 44.49 0.96
N GLU A 267 8.52 44.14 1.86
CA GLU A 267 7.94 45.04 2.86
C GLU A 267 8.77 44.99 4.16
N PHE A 268 10.03 45.44 4.08
CA PHE A 268 10.99 45.33 5.18
C PHE A 268 10.56 46.10 6.44
N GLU A 269 9.83 47.20 6.29
CA GLU A 269 9.31 48.01 7.41
C GLU A 269 8.31 47.17 8.25
N ARG A 270 7.40 46.45 7.58
CA ARG A 270 6.40 45.60 8.23
C ARG A 270 7.04 44.38 8.88
N ALA A 271 7.99 43.74 8.18
CA ALA A 271 8.75 42.62 8.74
C ALA A 271 9.47 43.04 10.03
N ARG A 272 10.07 44.24 10.07
CA ARG A 272 10.73 44.78 11.27
C ARG A 272 9.75 45.00 12.43
N ILE A 273 8.56 45.54 12.16
CA ILE A 273 7.52 45.73 13.17
C ILE A 273 7.08 44.38 13.75
N ILE A 274 6.89 43.36 12.91
CA ILE A 274 6.52 41.99 13.34
C ILE A 274 7.62 41.38 14.22
N TYR A 275 8.89 41.52 13.85
CA TYR A 275 10.01 41.05 14.67
C TYR A 275 10.10 41.78 16.02
N GLN A 276 9.90 43.09 16.03
CA GLN A 276 9.90 43.88 17.26
C GLN A 276 8.74 43.48 18.18
N TYR A 277 7.57 43.19 17.62
CA TYR A 277 6.42 42.68 18.36
C TYR A 277 6.70 41.30 18.97
N GLY A 278 7.32 40.38 18.22
CA GLY A 278 7.70 39.05 18.72
C GLY A 278 8.75 39.07 19.83
N LEU A 279 9.72 39.99 19.75
CA LEU A 279 10.72 40.19 20.81
C LEU A 279 10.13 40.80 22.08
N GLY A 280 9.06 41.61 21.96
CA GLY A 280 8.36 42.19 23.09
C GLY A 280 7.60 41.16 23.94
N TYR A 281 7.02 40.13 23.30
CA TYR A 281 6.31 39.03 23.97
C TYR A 281 7.25 37.98 24.58
N GLY A 282 8.44 37.75 24.00
CA GLY A 282 9.42 36.78 24.53
C GLY A 282 10.16 37.24 25.79
N LEU A 283 9.94 38.48 26.24
CA LEU A 283 10.62 39.11 27.38
C LEU A 283 9.72 39.30 28.62
N SER A 284 8.48 38.78 28.61
CA SER A 284 7.56 38.73 29.76
C SER A 284 7.34 37.29 30.22
#